data_AF-A0A7X9D7Y7-F1
#
_entry.id   AF-A0A7X9D7Y7-F1
#
_cell.length_a   1.000
_cell.length_b   1.000
_cell.length_c   1.000
_cell.angle_alpha   90.00
_cell.angle_beta   90.00
_cell.angle_gamma   90.00
#
_symmetry.space_group_name_H-M   'P 1'
#
loop_
_entity.id
_entity.type
_entity.pdbx_description
1 polymer ?
#
loop_
_entity_poly.entity_id
_entity_poly.type
_entity_poly.pdbx_seq_one_letter_code
_entity_poly.pdbx_strand_id
1 'polypeptide(L)'
;MTLFACNNAKKAEKGSVFYTDYDTPYGTPPFDRITEDDFRPAFAYGMEQHSKEIDSLANNPEAPTYENTIVALDNSGKILERVSAVFFALEGADKTDAIEQIAIEVSPKLSEHNDNIYLNEQLFERIKTVYDQAENLNLTTEQKQLLNKYYKRFVRGGILLNDSAKQRLREINKELSALTLQYGNNVLKETNNFKLVIEDEKDLSGLPDAVIAAAAETAKANGMEGKWVFTLHKPSWIPFLQYADNRELREKLYKAMYMRGDNDNAYDNKEIVNKIVNLRIEKAKLMGYDTYADFVLEETMAKTPKAV
;
A
#
# COMPACT_ATOMS: atom_id res chain seq x y z
N MET A 1 6.78 52.14 17.08
CA MET A 1 6.44 51.09 18.06
C MET A 1 6.50 49.78 17.30
N THR A 2 7.67 49.16 17.29
CA THR A 2 7.98 47.99 16.46
C THR A 2 7.63 46.74 17.26
N LEU A 3 6.51 46.11 16.92
CA LEU A 3 6.12 44.82 17.50
C LEU A 3 6.97 43.73 16.85
N PHE A 4 8.05 43.34 17.53
CA PHE A 4 8.72 42.06 17.27
C PHE A 4 7.81 40.94 17.77
N ALA A 5 7.13 40.26 16.84
CA ALA A 5 6.50 38.98 17.14
C ALA A 5 7.60 37.93 17.27
N CYS A 6 7.98 37.59 18.50
CA CYS A 6 8.76 36.40 18.80
C CYS A 6 7.95 35.16 18.41
N ASN A 7 8.12 34.69 17.17
CA ASN A 7 7.59 33.41 16.74
C ASN A 7 8.52 32.29 17.22
N ASN A 8 8.57 32.08 18.55
CA ASN A 8 9.14 30.87 19.14
C ASN A 8 8.10 29.75 19.01
N ALA A 9 7.79 29.36 17.77
CA ALA A 9 7.20 28.05 17.53
C ALA A 9 8.28 27.03 17.88
N LYS A 10 8.19 26.42 19.08
CA LYS A 10 8.90 25.16 19.34
C LYS A 10 8.64 24.27 18.14
N LYS A 11 9.69 23.89 17.42
CA LYS A 11 9.60 22.98 16.28
C LYS A 11 8.86 21.74 16.80
N ALA A 12 7.67 21.48 16.24
CA ALA A 12 6.87 20.34 16.66
C ALA A 12 7.73 19.07 16.57
N GLU A 13 7.59 18.18 17.54
CA GLU A 13 8.29 16.90 17.53
C GLU A 13 7.95 16.16 16.24
N LYS A 14 8.96 15.56 15.59
CA LYS A 14 8.74 14.83 14.35
C LYS A 14 7.73 13.69 14.57
N GLY A 15 6.74 13.61 13.68
CA GLY A 15 5.64 12.65 13.77
C GLY A 15 4.44 13.11 14.60
N SER A 16 4.59 14.11 15.48
CA SER A 16 3.51 14.54 16.37
C SER A 16 2.26 15.05 15.67
N VAL A 17 2.38 15.49 14.41
CA VAL A 17 1.25 15.85 13.54
C VAL A 17 0.23 14.71 13.40
N PHE A 18 0.65 13.46 13.54
CA PHE A 18 -0.22 12.28 13.40
C PHE A 18 -0.79 11.78 14.73
N TYR A 19 -0.35 12.28 15.89
CA TYR A 19 -0.67 11.66 17.19
C TYR A 19 -2.09 11.95 17.66
N THR A 20 -2.73 12.97 17.10
CA THR A 20 -4.08 13.41 17.47
C THR A 20 -4.92 13.66 16.21
N ASP A 21 -6.23 13.80 16.38
CA ASP A 21 -7.10 14.19 15.28
C ASP A 21 -6.73 15.56 14.72
N TYR A 22 -6.96 15.74 13.42
CA TYR A 22 -6.66 16.99 12.74
C TYR A 22 -7.75 18.03 13.02
N ASP A 23 -7.32 19.21 13.48
CA ASP A 23 -8.18 20.38 13.65
C ASP A 23 -8.37 21.15 12.32
N THR A 24 -8.67 20.41 11.26
CA THR A 24 -8.93 20.91 9.91
C THR A 24 -10.37 20.57 9.53
N PRO A 25 -10.97 21.27 8.54
CA PRO A 25 -12.28 20.91 8.05
C PRO A 25 -12.36 19.42 7.67
N TYR A 26 -13.33 18.72 8.27
CA TYR A 26 -13.57 17.29 8.08
C TYR A 26 -12.42 16.35 8.49
N GLY A 27 -11.46 16.82 9.30
CA GLY A 27 -10.29 16.01 9.66
C GLY A 27 -9.37 15.73 8.47
N THR A 28 -9.26 16.67 7.53
CA THR A 28 -8.36 16.57 6.38
C THR A 28 -6.89 16.63 6.84
N PRO A 29 -5.99 15.74 6.36
CA PRO A 29 -4.57 15.83 6.70
C PRO A 29 -3.99 17.22 6.37
N PRO A 30 -3.31 17.89 7.31
CA PRO A 30 -2.68 19.19 7.08
C PRO A 30 -1.38 19.00 6.27
N PHE A 31 -1.50 18.73 4.97
CA PHE A 31 -0.38 18.43 4.08
C PHE A 31 0.69 19.54 4.05
N ASP A 32 0.32 20.79 4.31
CA ASP A 32 1.22 21.93 4.43
C ASP A 32 2.18 21.82 5.64
N ARG A 33 1.87 20.95 6.60
CA ARG A 33 2.64 20.73 7.84
C ARG A 33 3.31 19.36 7.91
N ILE A 34 2.94 18.43 7.03
CA ILE A 34 3.46 17.07 7.02
C ILE A 34 4.73 17.03 6.19
N THR A 35 5.82 16.53 6.77
CA THR A 35 7.11 16.36 6.10
C THR A 35 7.51 14.89 6.08
N GLU A 36 8.42 14.50 5.17
CA GLU A 36 8.89 13.12 5.06
C GLU A 36 9.51 12.58 6.36
N ASP A 37 10.16 13.46 7.13
CA ASP A 37 10.74 13.15 8.44
C ASP A 37 9.69 12.77 9.51
N ASP A 38 8.40 13.09 9.30
CA ASP A 38 7.35 12.80 10.27
C ASP A 38 6.90 11.34 10.21
N PHE A 39 7.08 10.65 9.08
CA PHE A 39 6.53 9.31 8.88
C PHE A 39 7.19 8.24 9.74
N ARG A 40 8.53 8.14 9.72
CA ARG A 40 9.25 7.12 10.51
C ARG A 40 8.90 7.15 12.00
N PRO A 41 8.98 8.29 12.71
CA PRO A 41 8.59 8.36 14.12
C PRO A 41 7.10 8.09 14.31
N ALA A 42 6.23 8.58 13.42
CA ALA A 42 4.79 8.33 13.54
C ALA A 42 4.38 6.87 13.32
N PHE A 43 5.02 6.14 12.41
CA PHE A 43 4.82 4.70 12.27
C PHE A 43 5.30 3.95 13.51
N ALA A 44 6.48 4.27 14.03
CA ALA A 44 7.01 3.63 15.23
C ALA A 44 6.08 3.86 16.44
N TYR A 45 5.69 5.12 16.68
CA TYR A 45 4.78 5.47 17.75
C TYR A 45 3.38 4.87 17.56
N GLY A 46 2.84 4.91 16.34
CA GLY A 46 1.54 4.33 16.01
C GLY A 46 1.49 2.82 16.24
N MET A 47 2.52 2.07 15.85
CA MET A 47 2.63 0.63 16.14
C MET A 47 2.76 0.38 17.65
N GLU A 48 3.56 1.18 18.36
CA GLU A 48 3.72 1.04 19.82
C GLU A 48 2.39 1.25 20.57
N GLN A 49 1.65 2.33 20.26
CA GLN A 49 0.36 2.60 20.89
C GLN A 49 -0.67 1.53 20.53
N HIS A 50 -0.72 1.12 19.26
CA HIS A 50 -1.64 0.08 18.83
C HIS A 50 -1.35 -1.25 19.54
N SER A 51 -0.08 -1.65 19.70
CA SER A 51 0.28 -2.84 20.46
C SER A 51 -0.18 -2.76 21.92
N LYS A 52 -0.04 -1.60 22.58
CA LYS A 52 -0.52 -1.41 23.97
C LYS A 52 -2.04 -1.53 24.08
N GLU A 53 -2.77 -0.96 23.13
CA GLU A 53 -4.24 -1.09 23.05
C GLU A 53 -4.63 -2.56 22.89
N ILE A 54 -3.98 -3.28 21.98
CA ILE A 54 -4.20 -4.71 21.73
C ILE A 54 -3.87 -5.55 22.97
N ASP A 55 -2.76 -5.28 23.65
CA ASP A 55 -2.38 -5.97 24.88
C ASP A 55 -3.40 -5.71 26.00
N SER A 56 -3.89 -4.48 26.12
CA SER A 56 -4.95 -4.15 27.08
C SER A 56 -6.26 -4.88 26.76
N LEU A 57 -6.59 -5.06 25.48
CA LEU A 57 -7.77 -5.82 25.06
C LEU A 57 -7.62 -7.31 25.36
N ALA A 58 -6.48 -7.90 24.98
CA ALA A 58 -6.18 -9.31 25.19
C ALA A 58 -6.19 -9.68 26.68
N ASN A 59 -5.68 -8.79 27.54
CA ASN A 59 -5.54 -9.02 28.98
C ASN A 59 -6.66 -8.42 29.84
N ASN A 60 -7.75 -7.91 29.25
CA ASN A 60 -8.86 -7.35 30.03
C ASN A 60 -9.48 -8.44 30.93
N PRO A 61 -9.48 -8.29 32.27
CA PRO A 61 -9.99 -9.32 33.19
C PRO A 61 -11.51 -9.47 33.16
N GLU A 62 -12.24 -8.50 32.61
CA GLU A 62 -13.69 -8.61 32.43
C GLU A 62 -14.04 -9.66 31.38
N ALA A 63 -15.19 -10.32 31.60
CA ALA A 63 -15.76 -11.24 30.62
C ALA A 63 -15.91 -10.56 29.25
N PRO A 64 -15.58 -11.24 28.13
CA PRO A 64 -15.68 -10.65 26.80
C PRO A 64 -17.12 -10.24 26.47
N THR A 65 -17.30 -8.99 26.06
CA THR A 65 -18.55 -8.44 25.51
C THR A 65 -18.30 -7.88 24.11
N TYR A 66 -19.37 -7.62 23.36
CA TYR A 66 -19.26 -6.96 22.06
C TYR A 66 -18.54 -5.61 22.16
N GLU A 67 -18.85 -4.82 23.19
CA GLU A 67 -18.28 -3.49 23.42
C GLU A 67 -16.80 -3.55 23.83
N ASN A 68 -16.45 -4.37 24.83
CA ASN A 68 -15.08 -4.40 25.37
C ASN A 68 -14.10 -5.23 24.51
N THR A 69 -14.59 -5.85 23.44
CA THR A 69 -13.78 -6.69 22.54
C THR A 69 -13.87 -6.21 21.10
N ILE A 70 -15.05 -6.22 20.47
CA ILE A 70 -15.19 -5.90 19.04
C ILE A 70 -15.15 -4.39 18.80
N VAL A 71 -15.96 -3.61 19.53
CA VAL A 71 -15.97 -2.14 19.38
C VAL A 71 -14.64 -1.55 19.80
N ALA A 72 -14.05 -2.06 20.89
CA ALA A 72 -12.77 -1.58 21.36
C ALA A 72 -11.62 -1.92 20.38
N LEU A 73 -11.64 -3.10 19.73
CA LEU A 73 -10.71 -3.45 18.66
C LEU A 73 -10.93 -2.61 17.37
N ASP A 74 -12.18 -2.28 17.02
CA ASP A 74 -12.49 -1.41 15.86
C ASP A 74 -12.02 0.03 16.07
N ASN A 75 -11.94 0.46 17.32
CA ASN A 75 -11.43 1.78 17.70
C ASN A 75 -9.92 1.82 17.97
N SER A 76 -9.21 0.69 17.95
CA SER A 76 -7.77 0.66 18.18
C SER A 76 -6.97 1.10 16.94
N GLY A 77 -5.72 1.49 17.14
CA GLY A 77 -4.77 1.75 16.07
C GLY A 77 -4.99 3.06 15.30
N LYS A 78 -5.80 4.00 15.82
CA LYS A 78 -6.16 5.25 15.12
C LYS A 78 -4.96 6.08 14.66
N ILE A 79 -3.90 6.12 15.45
CA ILE A 79 -2.66 6.83 15.10
C ILE A 79 -1.97 6.15 13.91
N LEU A 80 -1.85 4.82 13.96
CA LEU A 80 -1.26 4.02 12.89
C LEU A 80 -2.09 4.09 11.60
N GLU A 81 -3.42 4.05 11.71
CA GLU A 81 -4.36 4.27 10.61
C GLU A 81 -4.12 5.65 9.95
N ARG A 82 -4.04 6.72 10.74
CA ARG A 82 -3.86 8.10 10.26
C ARG A 82 -2.55 8.29 9.50
N VAL A 83 -1.41 7.86 10.07
CA VAL A 83 -0.11 7.95 9.38
C VAL A 83 -0.09 7.07 8.13
N SER A 84 -0.67 5.87 8.17
CA SER A 84 -0.69 4.95 7.04
C SER A 84 -1.51 5.49 5.87
N ALA A 85 -2.69 6.07 6.15
CA ALA A 85 -3.57 6.63 5.13
C ALA A 85 -2.89 7.77 4.35
N VAL A 86 -2.22 8.67 5.05
CA VAL A 86 -1.48 9.77 4.41
C VAL A 86 -0.26 9.25 3.66
N PHE A 87 0.54 8.40 4.29
CA PHE A 87 1.78 7.90 3.71
C PHE A 87 1.53 7.12 2.42
N PHE A 88 0.61 6.15 2.42
CA PHE A 88 0.35 5.33 1.24
C PHE A 88 -0.41 6.08 0.14
N ALA A 89 -1.14 7.14 0.48
CA ALA A 89 -1.68 8.06 -0.53
C ALA A 89 -0.56 8.82 -1.26
N LEU A 90 0.43 9.34 -0.53
CA LEU A 90 1.60 10.00 -1.13
C LEU A 90 2.49 9.02 -1.89
N GLU A 91 2.71 7.82 -1.35
CA GLU A 91 3.48 6.76 -2.04
C GLU A 91 2.85 6.39 -3.39
N GLY A 92 1.52 6.39 -3.49
CA GLY A 92 0.81 6.10 -4.73
C GLY A 92 0.73 7.30 -5.70
N ALA A 93 0.71 8.53 -5.21
CA ALA A 93 0.39 9.72 -6.02
C ALA A 93 1.58 10.66 -6.28
N ASP A 94 2.49 10.82 -5.32
CA ASP A 94 3.60 11.77 -5.33
C ASP A 94 4.86 11.15 -4.69
N LYS A 95 5.30 10.04 -5.28
CA LYS A 95 6.42 9.24 -4.75
C LYS A 95 7.75 9.95 -4.94
N THR A 96 8.46 10.19 -3.84
CA THR A 96 9.86 10.62 -3.80
C THR A 96 10.79 9.45 -3.42
N ASP A 97 12.10 9.61 -3.62
CA ASP A 97 13.09 8.64 -3.15
C ASP A 97 13.01 8.41 -1.64
N ALA A 98 12.73 9.46 -0.86
CA ALA A 98 12.60 9.37 0.59
C ALA A 98 11.34 8.58 0.99
N ILE A 99 10.20 8.84 0.34
CA ILE A 99 8.98 8.05 0.53
C ILE A 99 9.19 6.59 0.12
N GLU A 100 9.89 6.32 -0.99
CA GLU A 100 10.26 4.95 -1.39
C GLU A 100 11.09 4.24 -0.30
N GLN A 101 12.12 4.89 0.25
CA GLN A 101 12.94 4.31 1.30
C GLN A 101 12.14 4.07 2.60
N ILE A 102 11.26 5.00 2.98
CA ILE A 102 10.37 4.80 4.12
C ILE A 102 9.49 3.56 3.89
N ALA A 103 8.90 3.41 2.70
CA ALA A 103 8.04 2.27 2.38
C ALA A 103 8.80 0.94 2.52
N ILE A 104 10.04 0.88 2.02
CA ILE A 104 10.91 -0.31 2.14
C ILE A 104 11.15 -0.67 3.60
N GLU A 105 11.33 0.32 4.48
CA GLU A 105 11.57 0.11 5.91
C GLU A 105 10.29 -0.27 6.69
N VAL A 106 9.15 0.35 6.38
CA VAL A 106 7.93 0.22 7.19
C VAL A 106 7.04 -0.92 6.74
N SER A 107 6.99 -1.27 5.45
CA SER A 107 6.09 -2.33 4.96
C SER A 107 6.32 -3.69 5.65
N PRO A 108 7.56 -4.19 5.84
CA PRO A 108 7.78 -5.44 6.57
C PRO A 108 7.39 -5.34 8.04
N LYS A 109 7.62 -4.18 8.69
CA LYS A 109 7.26 -3.95 10.10
C LYS A 109 5.74 -3.90 10.29
N LEU A 110 5.01 -3.29 9.36
CA LEU A 110 3.55 -3.28 9.35
C LEU A 110 2.98 -4.68 9.11
N SER A 111 3.61 -5.49 8.25
CA SER A 111 3.22 -6.89 8.08
C SER A 111 3.38 -7.67 9.38
N GLU A 112 4.53 -7.54 10.03
CA GLU A 112 4.82 -8.19 11.32
C GLU A 112 3.87 -7.71 12.43
N HIS A 113 3.59 -6.41 12.49
CA HIS A 113 2.62 -5.82 13.43
C HIS A 113 1.22 -6.41 13.25
N ASN A 114 0.75 -6.52 12.00
CA ASN A 114 -0.54 -7.14 11.70
C ASN A 114 -0.56 -8.63 12.07
N ASP A 115 0.50 -9.37 11.77
CA ASP A 115 0.61 -10.78 12.16
C ASP A 115 0.59 -10.95 13.68
N ASN A 116 1.23 -10.04 14.44
CA ASN A 116 1.16 -10.05 15.90
C ASN A 116 -0.27 -9.89 16.43
N ILE A 117 -1.11 -9.11 15.76
CA ILE A 117 -2.52 -8.95 16.14
C ILE A 117 -3.32 -10.18 15.75
N TYR A 118 -3.29 -10.59 14.48
CA TYR A 118 -4.16 -11.65 13.97
C TYR A 118 -3.74 -13.06 14.41
N LEU A 119 -2.52 -13.22 14.93
CA LEU A 119 -2.04 -14.46 15.55
C LEU A 119 -2.02 -14.37 17.09
N ASN A 120 -2.60 -13.33 17.69
CA ASN A 120 -2.76 -13.23 19.14
C ASN A 120 -3.90 -14.14 19.63
N GLU A 121 -3.53 -15.25 20.29
CA GLU A 121 -4.48 -16.26 20.75
C GLU A 121 -5.41 -15.76 21.86
N GLN A 122 -4.91 -14.94 22.78
CA GLN A 122 -5.73 -14.40 23.87
C GLN A 122 -6.79 -13.45 23.34
N LEU A 123 -6.41 -12.56 22.42
CA LEU A 123 -7.37 -11.67 21.76
C LEU A 123 -8.39 -12.46 20.95
N PHE A 124 -7.94 -13.48 20.21
CA PHE A 124 -8.85 -14.33 19.45
C PHE A 124 -9.84 -15.10 20.34
N GLU A 125 -9.42 -15.61 21.49
CA GLU A 125 -10.31 -16.31 22.41
C GLU A 125 -11.43 -15.40 22.93
N ARG A 126 -11.12 -14.12 23.19
CA ARG A 126 -12.13 -13.12 23.53
C ARG A 126 -13.13 -12.91 22.39
N ILE A 127 -12.63 -12.73 21.16
CA ILE A 127 -13.47 -12.57 19.97
C ILE A 127 -14.34 -13.80 19.74
N LYS A 128 -13.75 -15.00 19.87
CA LYS A 128 -14.43 -16.29 19.71
C LYS A 128 -15.53 -16.47 20.75
N THR A 129 -15.29 -16.08 22.00
CA THR A 129 -16.30 -16.13 23.07
C THR A 129 -17.53 -15.30 22.70
N VAL A 130 -17.33 -14.06 22.21
CA VAL A 130 -18.44 -13.19 21.75
C VAL A 130 -19.12 -13.78 20.51
N TYR A 131 -18.33 -14.33 19.57
CA TYR A 131 -18.82 -14.95 18.34
C TYR A 131 -19.72 -16.16 18.61
N ASP A 132 -19.29 -17.07 19.49
CA ASP A 132 -20.04 -18.30 19.82
C ASP A 132 -21.36 -18.00 20.55
N GLN A 133 -21.45 -16.84 21.21
CA GLN A 133 -22.65 -16.38 21.92
C GLN A 133 -23.52 -15.43 21.08
N ALA A 134 -23.14 -15.13 19.83
CA ALA A 134 -23.74 -14.07 19.02
C ALA A 134 -25.27 -14.19 18.84
N GLU A 135 -25.82 -15.41 18.82
CA GLU A 135 -27.28 -15.61 18.71
C GLU A 135 -28.03 -15.31 20.02
N ASN A 136 -27.35 -15.36 21.16
CA ASN A 136 -27.90 -14.99 22.46
C ASN A 136 -27.69 -13.50 22.78
N LEU A 137 -26.83 -12.82 22.01
CA LEU A 137 -26.63 -11.39 22.08
C LEU A 137 -27.67 -10.70 21.17
N ASN A 138 -28.43 -9.74 21.68
CA ASN A 138 -29.40 -8.96 20.90
C ASN A 138 -28.68 -7.91 20.02
N LEU A 139 -27.76 -8.38 19.16
CA LEU A 139 -26.95 -7.55 18.27
C LEU A 139 -27.77 -7.12 17.06
N THR A 140 -27.57 -5.87 16.65
CA THR A 140 -28.05 -5.33 15.36
C THR A 140 -27.39 -6.06 14.19
N THR A 141 -27.95 -5.91 12.99
CA THR A 141 -27.41 -6.49 11.76
C THR A 141 -25.96 -6.06 11.51
N GLU A 142 -25.67 -4.77 11.69
CA GLU A 142 -24.35 -4.18 11.52
C GLU A 142 -23.36 -4.75 12.53
N GLN A 143 -23.78 -4.92 13.79
CA GLN A 143 -22.91 -5.49 14.84
C GLN A 143 -22.60 -6.97 14.58
N LYS A 144 -23.60 -7.77 14.19
CA LYS A 144 -23.38 -9.18 13.79
C LYS A 144 -22.41 -9.26 12.62
N GLN A 145 -22.53 -8.36 11.65
CA GLN A 145 -21.64 -8.31 10.50
C GLN A 145 -20.20 -7.91 10.89
N LEU A 146 -20.02 -6.93 11.77
CA LEU A 146 -18.70 -6.52 12.24
C LEU A 146 -18.00 -7.65 13.01
N LEU A 147 -18.73 -8.31 13.92
CA LEU A 147 -18.25 -9.49 14.64
C LEU A 147 -17.80 -10.62 13.69
N ASN A 148 -18.63 -10.95 12.70
CA ASN A 148 -18.30 -11.94 11.68
C ASN A 148 -17.05 -11.54 10.88
N LYS A 149 -16.92 -10.26 10.51
CA LYS A 149 -15.76 -9.75 9.78
C LYS A 149 -14.47 -9.88 10.59
N TYR A 150 -14.49 -9.53 11.87
CA TYR A 150 -13.31 -9.69 12.74
C TYR A 150 -12.96 -11.16 12.94
N TYR A 151 -13.93 -12.00 13.31
CA TYR A 151 -13.70 -13.43 13.49
C TYR A 151 -13.05 -14.05 12.24
N LYS A 152 -13.62 -13.78 11.05
CA LYS A 152 -13.06 -14.26 9.78
C LYS A 152 -11.69 -13.70 9.46
N ARG A 153 -11.40 -12.43 9.78
CA ARG A 153 -10.06 -11.85 9.58
C ARG A 153 -9.00 -12.59 10.40
N PHE A 154 -9.28 -12.95 11.65
CA PHE A 154 -8.38 -13.76 12.47
C PHE A 154 -8.20 -15.18 11.90
N VAL A 155 -9.29 -15.85 11.54
CA VAL A 155 -9.25 -17.19 10.91
C VAL A 155 -8.41 -17.16 9.63
N ARG A 156 -8.67 -16.20 8.74
CA ARG A 156 -7.94 -16.02 7.48
C ARG A 156 -6.53 -15.42 7.66
N GLY A 157 -6.27 -14.86 8.83
CA GLY A 157 -4.94 -14.46 9.31
C GLY A 157 -4.12 -15.63 9.84
N GLY A 158 -4.70 -16.84 9.93
CA GLY A 158 -4.00 -18.07 10.29
C GLY A 158 -4.04 -18.40 11.78
N ILE A 159 -4.93 -17.78 12.58
CA ILE A 159 -4.97 -18.03 14.03
C ILE A 159 -5.22 -19.51 14.39
N LEU A 160 -5.94 -20.24 13.53
CA LEU A 160 -6.28 -21.65 13.73
C LEU A 160 -5.17 -22.61 13.27
N LEU A 161 -4.07 -22.09 12.73
CA LEU A 161 -2.90 -22.90 12.37
C LEU A 161 -2.13 -23.34 13.62
N ASN A 162 -1.38 -24.44 13.50
CA ASN A 162 -0.39 -24.81 14.50
C ASN A 162 0.81 -23.84 14.49
N ASP A 163 1.64 -23.86 15.53
CA ASP A 163 2.72 -22.89 15.72
C ASP A 163 3.74 -22.86 14.57
N SER A 164 4.09 -24.02 14.02
CA SER A 164 5.01 -24.10 12.88
C SER A 164 4.42 -23.45 11.63
N ALA A 165 3.13 -23.68 11.37
CA ALA A 165 2.42 -23.08 10.27
C ALA A 165 2.19 -21.57 10.48
N LYS A 166 1.91 -21.12 11.71
CA LYS A 166 1.85 -19.68 12.05
C LYS A 166 3.19 -18.98 11.77
N GLN A 167 4.30 -19.60 12.18
CA GLN A 167 5.64 -19.07 11.92
C GLN A 167 5.93 -18.96 10.42
N ARG A 168 5.60 -20.01 9.64
CA ARG A 168 5.79 -19.98 8.20
C ARG A 168 4.91 -18.92 7.52
N LEU A 169 3.67 -18.75 7.98
CA LEU A 169 2.77 -17.71 7.47
C LEU A 169 3.34 -16.30 7.67
N ARG A 170 3.98 -16.03 8.82
CA ARG A 170 4.67 -14.75 9.09
C ARG A 170 5.79 -14.47 8.10
N GLU A 171 6.63 -15.47 7.83
CA GLU A 171 7.70 -15.37 6.84
C GLU A 171 7.14 -15.06 5.45
N ILE A 172 6.12 -15.81 5.03
CA ILE A 172 5.45 -15.61 3.74
C ILE A 172 4.87 -14.19 3.64
N ASN A 173 4.17 -13.70 4.66
CA ASN A 173 3.56 -12.37 4.65
C ASN A 173 4.62 -11.28 4.54
N LYS A 174 5.71 -11.39 5.31
CA LYS A 174 6.85 -10.48 5.27
C LYS A 174 7.50 -10.45 3.88
N GLU A 175 7.81 -11.62 3.31
CA GLU A 175 8.41 -11.72 1.98
C GLU A 175 7.49 -11.18 0.88
N LEU A 176 6.20 -11.53 0.89
CA LEU A 176 5.22 -11.01 -0.06
C LEU A 176 5.09 -9.49 0.00
N SER A 177 5.13 -8.90 1.20
CA SER A 177 5.06 -7.45 1.38
C SER A 177 6.24 -6.74 0.71
N ALA A 178 7.46 -7.26 0.90
CA ALA A 178 8.68 -6.71 0.31
C ALA A 178 8.71 -6.89 -1.21
N LEU A 179 8.38 -8.08 -1.70
CA LEU A 179 8.37 -8.38 -3.14
C LEU A 179 7.33 -7.57 -3.91
N THR A 180 6.15 -7.33 -3.32
CA THR A 180 5.10 -6.54 -3.97
C THR A 180 5.51 -5.07 -4.09
N LEU A 181 6.14 -4.51 -3.05
CA LEU A 181 6.69 -3.16 -3.08
C LEU A 181 7.82 -3.05 -4.13
N GLN A 182 8.75 -4.01 -4.12
CA GLN A 182 9.84 -4.07 -5.09
C GLN A 182 9.32 -4.13 -6.53
N TYR A 183 8.31 -4.98 -6.80
CA TYR A 183 7.67 -5.08 -8.10
C TYR A 183 7.16 -3.71 -8.60
N GLY A 184 6.42 -2.99 -7.75
CA GLY A 184 5.87 -1.67 -8.08
C GLY A 184 6.96 -0.63 -8.35
N ASN A 185 8.00 -0.58 -7.51
CA ASN A 185 9.12 0.34 -7.68
C ASN A 185 9.90 0.05 -8.97
N ASN A 186 10.12 -1.22 -9.30
CA ASN A 186 10.76 -1.63 -10.54
C ASN A 186 9.97 -1.18 -11.77
N VAL A 187 8.65 -1.36 -11.79
CA VAL A 187 7.79 -0.90 -12.89
C VAL A 187 7.86 0.63 -13.05
N LEU A 188 7.88 1.38 -11.95
CA LEU A 188 8.01 2.83 -11.99
C LEU A 188 9.38 3.26 -12.55
N LYS A 189 10.47 2.62 -12.12
CA LYS A 189 11.83 2.89 -12.61
C LYS A 189 11.95 2.57 -14.11
N GLU A 190 11.41 1.46 -14.57
CA GLU A 190 11.33 1.13 -16.00
C GLU A 190 10.55 2.19 -16.80
N THR A 191 9.45 2.69 -16.23
CA THR A 191 8.64 3.75 -16.85
C THR A 191 9.40 5.07 -16.96
N ASN A 192 10.11 5.48 -15.90
CA ASN A 192 10.80 6.76 -15.80
C ASN A 192 12.15 6.78 -16.55
N ASN A 193 12.84 5.64 -16.61
CA ASN A 193 14.15 5.55 -17.25
C ASN A 193 14.07 5.52 -18.78
N PHE A 194 12.98 5.02 -19.34
CA PHE A 194 12.81 4.99 -20.79
C PHE A 194 12.56 6.40 -21.35
N LYS A 195 13.37 6.77 -22.36
CA LYS A 195 13.22 8.01 -23.11
C LYS A 195 13.34 7.71 -24.60
N LEU A 196 12.28 8.00 -25.36
CA LEU A 196 12.37 8.10 -26.80
C LEU A 196 12.75 9.53 -27.16
N VAL A 197 14.03 9.73 -27.47
CA VAL A 197 14.56 11.03 -27.91
C VAL A 197 14.42 11.14 -29.43
N ILE A 198 13.80 12.22 -29.90
CA ILE A 198 13.69 12.58 -31.30
C ILE A 198 14.50 13.85 -31.54
N GLU A 199 15.32 13.83 -32.60
CA GLU A 199 16.23 14.93 -32.98
C GLU A 199 15.83 15.58 -34.31
N ASP A 200 15.21 14.83 -35.23
CA ASP A 200 14.71 15.36 -36.51
C ASP A 200 13.23 15.72 -36.37
N GLU A 201 12.87 16.95 -36.72
CA GLU A 201 11.50 17.44 -36.70
C GLU A 201 10.57 16.61 -37.62
N LYS A 202 11.11 15.99 -38.68
CA LYS A 202 10.32 15.12 -39.58
C LYS A 202 9.71 13.91 -38.89
N ASP A 203 10.37 13.41 -37.84
CA ASP A 203 9.89 12.28 -37.04
C ASP A 203 8.72 12.63 -36.12
N LEU A 204 8.32 13.91 -36.08
CA LEU A 204 7.14 14.40 -35.36
C LEU A 204 5.88 14.45 -36.23
N SER A 205 5.99 14.07 -37.50
CA SER A 205 4.86 14.07 -38.44
C SER A 205 3.63 13.32 -37.89
N GLY A 206 2.46 13.92 -38.09
CA GLY A 206 1.16 13.43 -37.62
C GLY A 206 0.81 13.82 -36.18
N LEU A 207 1.79 14.14 -35.33
CA LEU A 207 1.54 14.51 -33.93
C LEU A 207 0.84 15.89 -33.82
N PRO A 208 -0.13 16.04 -32.91
CA PRO A 208 -0.69 17.35 -32.59
C PRO A 208 0.36 18.30 -31.97
N ASP A 209 0.29 19.59 -32.29
CA ASP A 209 1.23 20.62 -31.78
C ASP A 209 1.37 20.61 -30.25
N ALA A 210 0.27 20.39 -29.52
CA ALA A 210 0.29 20.31 -28.06
C ALA A 210 1.14 19.14 -27.54
N VAL A 211 1.14 18.01 -28.26
CA VAL A 211 1.93 16.81 -27.92
C VAL A 211 3.41 17.06 -28.23
N ILE A 212 3.71 17.72 -29.34
CA ILE A 212 5.06 18.15 -29.70
C ILE A 212 5.61 19.12 -28.65
N ALA A 213 4.84 20.14 -28.27
CA ALA A 213 5.23 21.11 -27.25
C ALA A 213 5.50 20.44 -25.89
N ALA A 214 4.63 19.53 -25.45
CA ALA A 214 4.82 18.79 -24.20
C ALA A 214 6.08 17.91 -24.24
N ALA A 215 6.40 17.29 -25.38
CA ALA A 215 7.63 16.51 -25.55
C ALA A 215 8.89 17.39 -25.53
N ALA A 216 8.81 18.63 -26.05
CA ALA A 216 9.90 19.61 -25.98
C ALA A 216 10.15 20.08 -24.54
N GLU A 217 9.10 20.39 -23.78
CA GLU A 217 9.22 20.73 -22.35
C GLU A 217 9.78 19.55 -21.54
N THR A 218 9.35 18.33 -21.86
CA THR A 218 9.93 17.11 -21.26
C THR A 218 11.42 16.99 -21.59
N ALA A 219 11.83 17.27 -22.83
CA ALA A 219 13.23 17.25 -23.22
C ALA A 219 14.05 18.29 -22.45
N LYS A 220 13.54 19.52 -22.33
CA LYS A 220 14.16 20.60 -21.54
C LYS A 220 14.33 20.23 -20.07
N ALA A 221 13.29 19.68 -19.44
CA ALA A 221 13.34 19.20 -18.06
C ALA A 221 14.39 18.07 -17.86
N ASN A 222 14.74 17.37 -18.94
CA ASN A 222 15.76 16.32 -18.97
C ASN A 222 17.13 16.80 -19.49
N GLY A 223 17.35 18.11 -19.64
CA GLY A 223 18.62 18.69 -20.11
C GLY A 223 18.92 18.44 -21.59
N MET A 224 17.88 18.17 -22.39
CA MET A 224 17.96 17.86 -23.83
C MET A 224 17.28 18.96 -24.66
N GLU A 225 17.65 20.22 -24.40
CA GLU A 225 17.07 21.36 -25.11
C GLU A 225 17.33 21.27 -26.63
N GLY A 226 16.31 21.65 -27.42
CA GLY A 226 16.33 21.50 -28.89
C GLY A 226 15.96 20.09 -29.40
N LYS A 227 15.53 19.18 -28.52
CA LYS A 227 15.03 17.84 -28.87
C LYS A 227 13.59 17.64 -28.36
N TRP A 228 13.02 16.48 -28.67
CA TRP A 228 11.74 16.03 -28.12
C TRP A 228 11.91 14.71 -27.38
N VAL A 229 11.31 14.60 -26.19
CA VAL A 229 11.35 13.38 -25.39
C VAL A 229 9.95 12.86 -25.16
N PHE A 230 9.70 11.64 -25.64
CA PHE A 230 8.50 10.86 -25.37
C PHE A 230 8.80 9.79 -24.31
N THR A 231 7.88 9.59 -23.38
CA THR A 231 8.02 8.70 -22.24
C THR A 231 6.96 7.60 -22.25
N LEU A 232 7.05 6.68 -21.29
CA LEU A 232 6.03 5.63 -21.11
C LEU A 232 4.84 6.10 -20.26
N HIS A 233 4.81 7.35 -19.81
CA HIS A 233 3.64 7.91 -19.14
C HIS A 233 2.47 8.03 -20.11
N LYS A 234 1.26 7.69 -19.66
CA LYS A 234 0.08 7.60 -20.54
C LYS A 234 -0.20 8.88 -21.36
N PRO A 235 -0.06 10.10 -20.81
CA PRO A 235 -0.23 11.34 -21.58
C PRO A 235 0.80 11.53 -22.71
N SER A 236 1.96 10.86 -22.65
CA SER A 236 2.97 10.87 -23.72
C SER A 236 2.76 9.71 -24.68
N TRP A 237 2.57 8.50 -24.12
CA TRP A 237 2.51 7.25 -24.87
C TRP A 237 1.27 7.12 -25.76
N ILE A 238 0.08 7.43 -25.25
CA ILE A 238 -1.19 7.28 -25.97
C ILE A 238 -1.22 8.16 -27.23
N PRO A 239 -1.04 9.49 -27.15
CA PRO A 239 -1.12 10.33 -28.35
C PRO A 239 0.00 10.01 -29.35
N PHE A 240 1.20 9.61 -28.88
CA PHE A 240 2.26 9.22 -29.80
C PHE A 240 1.87 8.02 -30.67
N LEU A 241 1.31 6.97 -30.05
CA LEU A 241 0.86 5.80 -30.80
C LEU A 241 -0.38 6.07 -31.67
N GLN A 242 -1.22 7.02 -31.27
CA GLN A 242 -2.43 7.36 -31.99
C GLN A 242 -2.14 8.19 -33.25
N TYR A 243 -1.18 9.12 -33.19
CA TYR A 243 -1.03 10.16 -34.19
C TYR A 243 0.30 10.17 -34.95
N ALA A 244 1.40 9.65 -34.38
CA ALA A 244 2.69 9.70 -35.07
C ALA A 244 2.65 8.89 -36.37
N ASP A 245 3.12 9.45 -37.49
CA ASP A 245 3.14 8.76 -38.79
C ASP A 245 4.27 7.72 -38.88
N ASN A 246 5.39 7.95 -38.18
CA ASN A 246 6.55 7.06 -38.20
C ASN A 246 6.28 5.72 -37.48
N ARG A 247 6.07 4.66 -38.27
CA ARG A 247 5.78 3.29 -37.78
C ARG A 247 6.89 2.72 -36.90
N GLU A 248 8.15 2.96 -37.24
CA GLU A 248 9.29 2.39 -36.50
C GLU A 248 9.38 2.99 -35.10
N LEU A 249 9.13 4.29 -34.98
CA LEU A 249 9.09 4.96 -33.67
C LEU A 249 7.88 4.53 -32.85
N ARG A 250 6.70 4.36 -33.47
CA ARG A 250 5.54 3.76 -32.79
C ARG A 250 5.86 2.36 -32.27
N GLU A 251 6.50 1.52 -33.09
CA GLU A 251 6.90 0.16 -32.69
C GLU A 251 7.89 0.18 -31.53
N LYS A 252 8.91 1.05 -31.58
CA LYS A 252 9.89 1.21 -30.49
C LYS A 252 9.22 1.60 -29.18
N LEU A 253 8.34 2.60 -29.20
CA LEU A 253 7.62 3.08 -28.02
C LEU A 253 6.59 2.06 -27.50
N TYR A 254 5.91 1.36 -28.40
CA TYR A 254 5.00 0.27 -28.06
C TYR A 254 5.75 -0.85 -27.33
N LYS A 255 6.82 -1.38 -27.95
CA LYS A 255 7.63 -2.46 -27.35
C LYS A 255 8.14 -2.06 -25.97
N ALA A 256 8.69 -0.86 -25.83
CA ALA A 256 9.18 -0.37 -24.54
C ALA A 256 8.13 -0.41 -23.41
N MET A 257 6.86 -0.08 -23.70
CA MET A 257 5.77 -0.16 -22.71
C MET A 257 5.50 -1.58 -22.23
N TYR A 258 5.51 -2.56 -23.15
CA TYR A 258 5.20 -3.95 -22.85
C TYR A 258 6.38 -4.74 -22.28
N MET A 259 7.62 -4.29 -22.54
CA MET A 259 8.83 -4.88 -21.97
C MET A 259 9.18 -4.34 -20.58
N ARG A 260 8.35 -3.47 -19.97
CA ARG A 260 8.63 -2.95 -18.61
C ARG A 260 8.69 -4.09 -17.60
N GLY A 261 9.86 -4.24 -16.97
CA GLY A 261 10.13 -5.31 -16.02
C GLY A 261 10.49 -6.64 -16.68
N ASP A 262 10.85 -6.63 -17.96
CA ASP A 262 11.30 -7.80 -18.73
C ASP A 262 12.50 -7.44 -19.65
N ASN A 263 13.48 -6.72 -19.11
CA ASN A 263 14.62 -6.19 -19.88
C ASN A 263 15.98 -6.77 -19.44
N ASP A 264 15.99 -7.81 -18.60
CA ASP A 264 17.21 -8.44 -18.06
C ASP A 264 18.16 -7.41 -17.38
N ASN A 265 17.57 -6.41 -16.73
CA ASN A 265 18.27 -5.33 -16.05
C ASN A 265 18.01 -5.35 -14.53
N ALA A 266 18.45 -4.32 -13.81
CA ALA A 266 18.27 -4.22 -12.35
C ALA A 266 16.79 -4.09 -11.90
N TYR A 267 15.87 -3.82 -12.82
CA TYR A 267 14.44 -3.62 -12.58
C TYR A 267 13.59 -4.75 -13.19
N ASP A 268 14.23 -5.85 -13.58
CA ASP A 268 13.54 -7.03 -14.09
C ASP A 268 12.65 -7.65 -13.01
N ASN A 269 11.42 -7.99 -13.38
CA ASN A 269 10.40 -8.48 -12.48
C ASN A 269 10.07 -9.96 -12.69
N LYS A 270 10.70 -10.67 -13.65
CA LYS A 270 10.40 -12.09 -13.92
C LYS A 270 10.57 -12.96 -12.67
N GLU A 271 11.72 -12.85 -12.01
CA GLU A 271 12.03 -13.60 -10.79
C GLU A 271 11.17 -13.17 -9.59
N ILE A 272 10.85 -11.88 -9.50
CA ILE A 272 9.99 -11.34 -8.43
C ILE A 272 8.58 -11.91 -8.56
N VAL A 273 8.01 -11.90 -9.77
CA VAL A 273 6.69 -12.49 -10.04
C VAL A 273 6.67 -13.98 -9.73
N ASN A 274 7.71 -14.72 -10.14
CA ASN A 274 7.85 -16.14 -9.85
C ASN A 274 7.79 -16.42 -8.33
N LYS A 275 8.56 -15.67 -7.54
CA LYS A 275 8.55 -15.77 -6.08
C LYS A 275 7.18 -15.42 -5.48
N ILE A 276 6.56 -14.33 -5.92
CA ILE A 276 5.22 -13.92 -5.44
C ILE A 276 4.19 -15.03 -5.69
N VAL A 277 4.17 -15.61 -6.89
CA VAL A 277 3.22 -16.67 -7.25
C VAL A 277 3.43 -17.91 -6.38
N ASN A 278 4.67 -18.36 -6.20
CA ASN A 278 4.97 -19.52 -5.36
C ASN A 278 4.60 -19.29 -3.89
N LEU A 279 4.93 -18.12 -3.32
CA LEU A 279 4.54 -17.77 -1.95
C LEU A 279 3.02 -17.69 -1.77
N ARG A 280 2.28 -17.19 -2.77
CA ARG A 280 0.81 -17.17 -2.76
C ARG A 280 0.21 -18.58 -2.81
N ILE A 281 0.78 -19.48 -3.61
CA ILE A 281 0.37 -20.89 -3.65
C ILE A 281 0.64 -21.56 -2.31
N GLU A 282 1.83 -21.35 -1.74
CA GLU A 282 2.20 -21.89 -0.43
C GLU A 282 1.24 -21.38 0.66
N LYS A 283 0.97 -20.07 0.69
CA LYS A 283 0.00 -19.46 1.61
C LYS A 283 -1.37 -20.10 1.51
N ALA A 284 -1.90 -20.29 0.30
CA ALA A 284 -3.20 -20.89 0.09
C ALA A 284 -3.28 -22.32 0.65
N LYS A 285 -2.27 -23.14 0.32
CA LYS A 285 -2.19 -24.53 0.81
C LYS A 285 -2.04 -24.60 2.32
N LEU A 286 -1.22 -23.72 2.91
CA LEU A 286 -1.04 -23.61 4.35
C LEU A 286 -2.36 -23.29 5.06
N MET A 287 -3.21 -22.49 4.42
CA MET A 287 -4.54 -22.11 4.90
C MET A 287 -5.64 -23.12 4.54
N GLY A 288 -5.31 -24.24 3.89
CA GLY A 288 -6.26 -25.30 3.53
C GLY A 288 -7.04 -25.08 2.23
N TYR A 289 -6.56 -24.21 1.33
CA TYR A 289 -7.18 -23.92 0.04
C TYR A 289 -6.40 -24.56 -1.12
N ASP A 290 -7.12 -25.00 -2.16
CA ASP A 290 -6.52 -25.62 -3.35
C ASP A 290 -5.66 -24.62 -4.14
N THR A 291 -6.17 -23.41 -4.32
CA THR A 291 -5.47 -22.33 -5.01
C THR A 291 -5.54 -21.01 -4.25
N TYR A 292 -4.65 -20.08 -4.58
CA TYR A 292 -4.74 -18.71 -4.07
C TYR A 292 -6.02 -17.99 -4.52
N ALA A 293 -6.58 -18.37 -5.68
CA ALA A 293 -7.86 -17.83 -6.13
C ALA A 293 -9.01 -18.30 -5.22
N ASP A 294 -9.04 -19.56 -4.80
CA ASP A 294 -10.02 -20.05 -3.81
C ASP A 294 -9.91 -19.26 -2.50
N PHE A 295 -8.68 -19.06 -2.02
CA PHE A 295 -8.43 -18.28 -0.80
C PHE A 295 -8.95 -16.84 -0.92
N VAL A 296 -8.67 -16.14 -2.02
CA VAL A 296 -9.06 -14.74 -2.19
C VAL A 296 -10.57 -14.60 -2.47
N LEU A 297 -11.12 -15.45 -3.33
CA LEU A 297 -12.49 -15.31 -3.82
C LEU A 297 -13.56 -15.62 -2.76
N GLU A 298 -13.25 -16.38 -1.71
CA GLU A 298 -14.17 -16.67 -0.60
C GLU A 298 -14.81 -15.39 -0.02
N GLU A 299 -14.03 -14.32 0.11
CA GLU A 299 -14.48 -13.03 0.65
C GLU A 299 -15.00 -12.05 -0.42
N THR A 300 -15.06 -12.48 -1.68
CA THR A 300 -15.67 -11.71 -2.78
C THR A 300 -17.12 -12.13 -3.03
N MET A 301 -17.83 -11.44 -3.92
CA MET A 301 -19.17 -11.84 -4.35
C MET A 301 -19.17 -13.08 -5.24
N ALA A 302 -18.10 -13.30 -6.03
CA ALA A 302 -17.99 -14.45 -6.94
C ALA A 302 -17.82 -15.78 -6.20
N LYS A 303 -17.28 -15.74 -4.98
CA LYS A 303 -17.04 -16.88 -4.05
C LYS A 303 -16.06 -17.94 -4.51
N THR A 304 -16.06 -18.31 -5.78
CA THR A 304 -15.29 -19.45 -6.31
C THR A 304 -14.66 -19.11 -7.66
N PRO A 305 -13.52 -19.71 -7.99
CA PRO A 305 -12.91 -19.54 -9.32
C PRO A 305 -13.82 -19.96 -10.46
N LYS A 306 -14.69 -20.96 -10.27
CA LYS A 306 -15.62 -21.45 -11.30
C LYS A 306 -16.66 -20.41 -11.74
N ALA A 307 -16.92 -19.40 -10.90
CA ALA A 307 -17.89 -18.34 -11.19
C ALA A 307 -17.28 -17.13 -11.92
N VAL A 308 -15.97 -17.16 -12.20
CA VAL A 308 -15.20 -16.11 -12.89
C VAL A 308 -14.69 -16.65 -14.22
#